data_AF-A0A533XMJ9-F1
#
_entry.id   AF-A0A533XMJ9-F1
#
_cell.length_a   1.000
_cell.length_b   1.000
_cell.length_c   1.000
_cell.angle_alpha   90.00
_cell.angle_beta   90.00
_cell.angle_gamma   90.00
#
_symmetry.space_group_name_H-M   'P 1'
#
loop_
_entity.id
_entity.type
_entity.pdbx_description
1 polymer ?
#
loop_
_entity_poly.entity_id
_entity_poly.type
_entity_poly.pdbx_seq_one_letter_code
_entity_poly.pdbx_strand_id
1 'polypeptide(L)'
;IMEKLDECYLNGHPTERLPNNLNISFAYVEGEALLMGVKEIALSSGSTCTSATLEPSYVLRALGVGSDLAHSSIRFGLGRFNTDEEVDYTAKRMVEAVTRLREMSPLYEMAKEGIDLKSVQWAAH
;
A
#
# COMPACT_ATOMS: atom_id res chain seq x y z
N ILE A 1 -4.99 -11.33 1.44
CA ILE A 1 -4.09 -10.24 1.94
C ILE A 1 -4.72 -9.55 3.14
N MET A 2 -5.85 -8.85 2.97
CA MET A 2 -6.49 -8.04 4.03
C MET A 2 -7.02 -8.85 5.23
N GLU A 3 -7.23 -10.16 5.08
CA GLU A 3 -7.55 -11.05 6.21
C GLU A 3 -6.34 -11.33 7.11
N LYS A 4 -5.11 -11.16 6.60
CA LYS A 4 -3.86 -11.46 7.30
C LYS A 4 -3.13 -10.22 7.79
N LEU A 5 -3.54 -9.04 7.32
CA LEU A 5 -2.91 -7.76 7.61
C LEU A 5 -3.99 -6.79 8.10
N ASP A 6 -3.73 -6.17 9.24
CA ASP A 6 -4.45 -5.00 9.70
C ASP A 6 -4.10 -3.76 8.87
N GLU A 7 -4.84 -2.68 9.03
CA GLU A 7 -4.43 -1.36 8.50
C GLU A 7 -4.20 -1.37 6.97
N CYS A 8 -5.02 -2.17 6.28
CA CYS A 8 -5.10 -2.24 4.82
C CYS A 8 -6.41 -1.62 4.36
N TYR A 9 -6.34 -0.77 3.34
CA TYR A 9 -7.48 0.02 2.87
C TYR A 9 -7.68 -0.20 1.38
N LEU A 10 -8.88 -0.66 0.99
CA LEU A 10 -9.24 -0.78 -0.42
C LEU A 10 -9.52 0.61 -1.00
N ASN A 11 -8.84 0.94 -2.10
CA ASN A 11 -9.06 2.17 -2.84
C ASN A 11 -10.02 1.90 -4.01
N GLY A 12 -11.23 2.44 -3.94
CA GLY A 12 -12.28 2.27 -4.95
C GLY A 12 -13.50 1.50 -4.43
N HIS A 13 -14.47 1.22 -5.30
CA HIS A 13 -15.72 0.54 -4.90
C HIS A 13 -15.46 -0.96 -4.60
N PRO A 14 -16.03 -1.53 -3.53
CA PRO A 14 -15.81 -2.94 -3.19
C PRO A 14 -16.32 -3.92 -4.26
N THR A 15 -17.42 -3.57 -4.94
CA THR A 15 -18.11 -4.45 -5.91
C THR A 15 -18.21 -3.87 -7.33
N GLU A 16 -18.10 -2.55 -7.49
CA GLU A 16 -18.31 -1.84 -8.77
C GLU A 16 -16.95 -1.37 -9.30
N ARG A 17 -16.08 -2.35 -9.55
CA ARG A 17 -14.72 -2.13 -10.02
C ARG A 17 -14.39 -3.08 -11.15
N LEU A 18 -13.40 -2.72 -11.94
CA LEU A 18 -12.87 -3.62 -12.96
C LEU A 18 -12.32 -4.88 -12.29
N PRO A 19 -12.66 -6.09 -12.78
CA PRO A 19 -12.29 -7.34 -12.13
C PRO A 19 -10.78 -7.57 -12.09
N ASN A 20 -10.05 -6.96 -13.01
CA ASN A 20 -8.61 -7.05 -13.12
C ASN A 20 -7.86 -5.91 -12.42
N ASN A 21 -8.56 -5.06 -11.66
CA ASN A 21 -7.97 -3.94 -10.94
C ASN A 21 -8.22 -4.08 -9.44
N LEU A 22 -7.14 -4.08 -8.67
CA LEU A 22 -7.18 -4.01 -7.21
C LEU A 22 -6.16 -2.96 -6.76
N ASN A 23 -6.59 -1.98 -5.98
CA ASN A 23 -5.71 -0.97 -5.41
C ASN A 23 -5.87 -0.95 -3.89
N ILE A 24 -4.78 -1.19 -3.15
CA ILE A 24 -4.78 -1.27 -1.69
C ILE A 24 -3.71 -0.34 -1.14
N SER A 25 -4.06 0.47 -0.15
CA SER A 25 -3.11 1.20 0.69
C SER A 25 -2.71 0.39 1.91
N PHE A 26 -1.40 0.36 2.20
CA PHE A 26 -0.83 -0.34 3.35
C PHE A 26 -0.27 0.67 4.35
N ALA A 27 -1.02 0.98 5.41
CA ALA A 27 -0.54 1.97 6.37
C ALA A 27 0.77 1.52 7.06
N TYR A 28 1.56 2.50 7.47
CA TYR A 28 2.83 2.36 8.18
C TYR A 28 3.97 1.72 7.39
N VAL A 29 3.82 1.66 6.06
CA VAL A 29 4.81 1.16 5.13
C VAL A 29 5.05 2.21 4.04
N GLU A 30 6.29 2.36 3.58
CA GLU A 30 6.61 3.22 2.45
C GLU A 30 6.49 2.41 1.14
N GLY A 31 5.85 3.00 0.12
CA GLY A 31 5.47 2.31 -1.10
C GLY A 31 6.65 1.86 -1.96
N GLU A 32 7.71 2.68 -2.07
CA GLU A 32 8.92 2.32 -2.82
C GLU A 32 9.68 1.16 -2.13
N ALA A 33 9.83 1.22 -0.81
CA ALA A 33 10.43 0.15 -0.01
C ALA A 33 9.64 -1.17 -0.16
N LEU A 34 8.30 -1.09 -0.21
CA LEU A 34 7.46 -2.26 -0.45
C LEU A 34 7.70 -2.83 -1.85
N LEU A 35 7.72 -2.01 -2.90
CA LEU A 35 8.02 -2.45 -4.27
C LEU A 35 9.42 -3.08 -4.37
N MET A 36 10.42 -2.51 -3.68
CA MET A 36 11.76 -3.10 -3.62
C MET A 36 11.77 -4.47 -2.92
N GLY A 37 10.91 -4.66 -1.90
CA GLY A 37 10.76 -5.92 -1.17
C GLY A 37 10.09 -7.05 -1.97
N VAL A 38 9.38 -6.70 -3.05
CA VAL A 38 8.71 -7.66 -3.97
C VAL A 38 9.13 -7.44 -5.43
N LYS A 39 10.38 -7.03 -5.67
CA LYS A 39 10.91 -6.68 -7.00
C LYS A 39 10.77 -7.76 -8.07
N GLU A 40 10.55 -9.01 -7.67
CA GLU A 40 10.26 -10.14 -8.55
C GLU A 40 8.84 -10.09 -9.15
N ILE A 41 7.97 -9.21 -8.64
CA ILE A 41 6.57 -9.04 -9.05
C ILE A 41 6.40 -7.67 -9.71
N ALA A 42 5.89 -7.65 -10.94
CA ALA A 42 5.61 -6.40 -11.66
C ALA A 42 4.34 -5.74 -11.10
N LEU A 43 4.51 -4.73 -10.25
CA LEU A 43 3.43 -3.95 -9.64
C LEU A 43 3.61 -2.45 -9.92
N SER A 44 2.60 -1.66 -9.60
CA SER A 44 2.66 -0.19 -9.66
C SER A 44 2.24 0.41 -8.33
N SER A 45 2.92 1.45 -7.87
CA SER A 45 2.47 2.26 -6.75
C SER A 45 1.51 3.36 -7.22
N GLY A 46 0.71 3.91 -6.30
CA GLY A 46 -0.06 5.14 -6.55
C GLY A 46 0.73 6.43 -6.34
N SER A 47 2.05 6.38 -6.25
CA SER A 47 2.90 7.55 -6.47
C SER A 47 3.03 7.81 -7.97
N THR A 48 2.93 9.06 -8.39
CA THR A 48 2.97 9.42 -9.82
C THR A 48 4.38 9.18 -10.36
N CYS A 49 4.62 8.06 -11.05
CA CYS A 49 5.94 7.58 -11.50
C CYS A 49 6.68 8.47 -12.53
N THR A 50 6.29 9.73 -12.76
CA THR A 50 6.91 10.62 -13.75
C THR A 50 7.12 12.06 -13.26
N SER A 51 6.97 12.31 -11.97
CA SER A 51 7.11 13.65 -11.39
C SER A 51 8.42 13.75 -10.61
N ALA A 52 9.25 14.74 -10.91
CA ALA A 52 10.43 15.08 -10.12
C ALA A 52 10.08 15.49 -8.67
N THR A 53 8.80 15.65 -8.39
CA THR A 53 8.20 15.87 -7.07
C THR A 53 7.46 14.63 -6.61
N LEU A 54 7.71 14.22 -5.36
CA LEU A 54 7.11 13.11 -4.64
C LEU A 54 5.62 13.41 -4.30
N GLU A 55 4.80 13.68 -5.32
CA GLU A 55 3.39 14.04 -5.15
C GLU A 55 2.51 12.78 -5.15
N PRO A 56 1.57 12.64 -4.19
CA PRO A 56 0.64 11.53 -4.12
C PRO A 56 -0.33 11.55 -5.32
N SER A 57 -0.87 10.38 -5.70
CA SER A 57 -1.84 10.28 -6.80
C SER A 57 -3.01 11.24 -6.62
N TYR A 58 -3.24 12.07 -7.64
CA TYR A 58 -4.38 12.98 -7.69
C TYR A 58 -5.72 12.24 -7.67
N VAL A 59 -5.78 10.99 -8.16
CA VAL A 59 -6.97 10.14 -8.11
C VAL A 59 -7.26 9.72 -6.67
N LEU A 60 -6.24 9.26 -5.94
CA LEU A 60 -6.42 8.85 -4.54
C LEU A 60 -6.77 10.06 -3.66
N ARG A 61 -6.18 11.21 -3.92
CA ARG A 61 -6.56 12.47 -3.28
C ARG A 61 -8.02 12.83 -3.56
N ALA A 62 -8.50 12.67 -4.80
CA ALA A 62 -9.90 12.91 -5.15
C ALA A 62 -10.86 11.92 -4.47
N LEU A 63 -10.39 10.71 -4.15
CA LEU A 63 -11.13 9.73 -3.34
C LEU A 63 -11.08 10.02 -1.83
N GLY A 64 -10.38 11.08 -1.40
CA GLY A 64 -10.24 11.44 0.02
C GLY A 64 -9.23 10.57 0.77
N VAL A 65 -8.38 9.82 0.08
CA VAL A 65 -7.29 9.06 0.69
C VAL A 65 -6.22 10.05 1.16
N GLY A 66 -5.82 9.95 2.44
CA GLY A 66 -4.76 10.80 3.01
C GLY A 66 -3.43 10.62 2.27
N SER A 67 -2.58 11.65 2.30
CA SER A 67 -1.27 11.66 1.62
C SER A 67 -0.45 10.41 1.91
N ASP A 68 -0.34 10.04 3.19
CA ASP A 68 0.52 8.96 3.66
C ASP A 68 0.01 7.59 3.16
N LEU A 69 -1.31 7.42 3.11
CA LEU A 69 -1.96 6.25 2.53
C LEU A 69 -1.84 6.22 1.00
N ALA A 70 -1.82 7.39 0.35
CA ALA A 70 -1.64 7.46 -1.09
C ALA A 70 -0.22 7.05 -1.51
N HIS A 71 0.81 7.41 -0.75
CA HIS A 71 2.20 7.00 -0.98
C HIS A 71 2.43 5.49 -0.77
N SER A 72 1.65 4.87 0.12
CA SER A 72 1.72 3.44 0.43
C SER A 72 0.72 2.59 -0.36
N SER A 73 0.14 3.15 -1.43
CA SER A 73 -0.83 2.44 -2.27
C SER A 73 -0.16 1.61 -3.36
N ILE A 74 -0.62 0.38 -3.52
CA ILE A 74 -0.17 -0.56 -4.56
C ILE A 74 -1.36 -0.99 -5.40
N ARG A 75 -1.19 -0.88 -6.72
CA ARG A 75 -2.14 -1.35 -7.72
C ARG A 75 -1.66 -2.67 -8.32
N PHE A 76 -2.48 -3.69 -8.13
CA PHE A 76 -2.37 -5.00 -8.76
C PHE A 76 -3.21 -4.99 -10.04
N GLY A 77 -2.58 -5.41 -11.13
CA GLY A 77 -3.22 -5.61 -12.42
C GLY A 77 -3.17 -7.08 -12.80
N LEU A 78 -4.30 -7.64 -13.21
CA LEU A 78 -4.36 -8.98 -13.79
C LEU A 78 -4.58 -8.91 -15.30
N GLY A 79 -3.94 -9.82 -16.01
CA GLY A 79 -4.04 -9.99 -17.45
C GLY A 79 -4.42 -11.43 -17.81
N ARG A 80 -4.62 -11.67 -19.11
CA ARG A 80 -5.02 -12.98 -19.66
C ARG A 80 -4.09 -14.14 -19.27
N PHE A 81 -2.81 -13.84 -19.06
CA PHE A 81 -1.77 -14.85 -18.85
C PHE A 81 -1.42 -15.07 -17.38
N ASN A 82 -2.07 -14.36 -16.46
CA ASN A 82 -1.84 -14.62 -15.05
C ASN A 82 -2.48 -15.95 -14.64
N THR A 83 -1.84 -16.63 -13.69
CA THR A 83 -2.34 -17.89 -13.13
C THR A 83 -2.69 -17.74 -11.66
N ASP A 84 -3.52 -18.65 -11.15
CA ASP A 84 -3.90 -18.65 -9.74
C ASP A 84 -2.68 -18.82 -8.82
N GLU A 85 -1.67 -19.58 -9.26
CA GLU A 85 -0.41 -19.75 -8.52
C GLU A 85 0.38 -18.45 -8.42
N GLU A 86 0.39 -17.62 -9.47
CA GLU A 86 1.02 -16.28 -9.43
C GLU A 86 0.28 -15.35 -8.47
N VAL A 87 -1.06 -15.46 -8.42
CA VAL A 87 -1.90 -14.68 -7.49
C VAL A 87 -1.60 -15.09 -6.04
N ASP A 88 -1.56 -16.39 -5.75
CA ASP A 88 -1.24 -16.91 -4.43
C ASP A 88 0.18 -16.56 -3.99
N TYR A 89 1.14 -16.71 -4.90
CA TYR A 89 2.53 -16.30 -4.67
C TYR A 89 2.61 -14.82 -4.34
N THR A 90 1.97 -13.97 -5.16
CA THR A 90 1.93 -12.52 -4.95
C THR A 90 1.30 -12.18 -3.60
N ALA A 91 0.16 -12.78 -3.25
CA ALA A 91 -0.49 -12.55 -1.98
C ALA A 91 0.39 -12.93 -0.79
N LYS A 92 1.11 -14.05 -0.86
CA LYS A 92 2.06 -14.48 0.18
C LYS A 92 3.23 -13.49 0.32
N ARG A 93 3.88 -13.14 -0.79
CA ARG A 93 5.03 -12.23 -0.79
C ARG A 93 4.67 -10.83 -0.30
N MET A 94 3.49 -10.32 -0.67
CA MET A 94 2.98 -9.05 -0.15
C MET A 94 2.80 -9.08 1.36
N VAL A 95 2.21 -10.15 1.91
CA VAL A 95 2.06 -10.30 3.36
C VAL A 95 3.41 -10.33 4.07
N GLU A 96 4.36 -11.12 3.56
CA GLU A 96 5.71 -11.20 4.13
C GLU A 96 6.44 -9.85 4.09
N ALA A 97 6.38 -9.13 2.97
CA ALA A 97 7.04 -7.84 2.80
C ALA A 97 6.44 -6.75 3.69
N VAL A 98 5.10 -6.65 3.75
CA VAL A 98 4.40 -5.68 4.61
C VAL A 98 4.70 -5.94 6.07
N THR A 99 4.60 -7.20 6.53
CA THR A 99 4.91 -7.56 7.93
C THR A 99 6.33 -7.15 8.30
N ARG A 100 7.31 -7.49 7.47
CA ARG A 100 8.72 -7.14 7.73
C ARG A 100 8.96 -5.64 7.81
N LEU A 101 8.35 -4.86 6.90
CA LEU A 101 8.50 -3.40 6.91
C LEU A 101 7.83 -2.79 8.14
N ARG A 102 6.69 -3.34 8.55
CA ARG A 102 5.97 -2.93 9.76
C ARG A 102 6.71 -3.25 11.06
N GLU A 103 7.43 -4.37 11.14
CA GLU A 103 8.32 -4.70 12.26
C GLU A 103 9.46 -3.69 12.44
N MET A 104 9.80 -2.94 11.41
CA MET A 104 10.83 -1.89 11.44
C MET A 104 10.23 -0.48 11.54
N SER A 105 8.90 -0.36 11.57
CA SER A 105 8.20 0.92 11.48
C SER A 105 7.82 1.43 12.88
N PRO A 106 8.47 2.48 13.41
CA PRO A 106 8.12 3.04 14.72
C PRO A 106 6.68 3.57 14.74
N LEU A 107 6.16 4.02 13.60
CA LEU A 107 4.77 4.46 13.49
C LEU A 107 3.77 3.33 13.72
N TYR A 108 4.10 2.11 13.28
CA TYR A 108 3.25 0.95 13.49
C TYR A 108 3.29 0.47 14.94
N GLU A 109 4.46 0.51 15.58
CA GLU A 109 4.59 0.23 17.02
C GLU A 109 3.73 1.18 17.85
N MET A 110 3.84 2.49 17.60
CA MET A 110 3.02 3.51 18.27
C MET A 110 1.52 3.29 18.04
N ALA A 111 1.12 2.93 16.81
CA ALA A 111 -0.27 2.63 16.49
C ALA A 111 -0.78 1.39 17.25
N LYS A 112 0.04 0.33 17.39
CA LYS A 112 -0.32 -0.87 18.18
C LYS A 112 -0.46 -0.57 19.67
N GLU A 113 0.30 0.38 20.19
CA GLU A 113 0.17 0.87 21.57
C GLU A 113 -1.06 1.77 21.76
N GLY A 114 -1.83 2.05 20.69
CA GLY A 114 -3.03 2.88 20.73
C GLY A 114 -2.75 4.38 20.75
N ILE A 115 -1.54 4.79 20.39
CA ILE A 115 -1.16 6.20 20.33
C ILE A 115 -1.77 6.83 19.07
N ASP A 116 -2.57 7.89 19.25
CA ASP A 116 -3.05 8.67 18.12
C ASP A 116 -1.89 9.46 17.51
N LEU A 117 -1.41 9.02 16.35
CA LEU A 117 -0.31 9.67 15.62
C LEU A 117 -0.62 11.11 15.21
N LYS A 118 -1.89 11.51 15.13
CA LYS A 118 -2.29 12.91 14.89
C LYS A 118 -2.06 13.81 16.10
N SER A 119 -1.96 13.23 17.30
CA SER A 119 -1.68 13.93 18.55
C SER A 119 -0.18 14.07 18.84
N VAL A 120 0.67 13.34 18.12
CA VAL A 120 2.13 13.40 18.26
C VAL A 120 2.65 14.68 17.61
N GLN A 121 3.36 15.51 18.37
CA GLN A 121 4.07 16.66 17.81
C GLN A 121 5.33 16.20 17.11
N TRP A 122 5.28 16.18 15.78
CA TRP A 122 6.44 15.88 14.94
C TRP A 122 7.37 17.09 14.89
N ALA A 123 8.68 16.88 15.12
CA ALA A 123 9.68 17.88 14.80
C ALA A 123 9.72 18.02 13.27
N ALA A 124 9.27 19.17 12.75
CA ALA A 124 9.37 19.46 11.33
C ALA A 124 10.86 19.51 10.93
N HIS A 125 11.23 18.72 9.92
CA HIS A 125 12.51 18.81 9.23
C HIS A 125 12.34 19.58 7.92
#